data_AF-A0A800KJ46-F1
#
_entry.id   AF-A0A800KJ46-F1
#
_cell.length_a   1.000
_cell.length_b   1.000
_cell.length_c   1.000
_cell.angle_alpha   90.00
_cell.angle_beta   90.00
_cell.angle_gamma   90.00
#
_symmetry.space_group_name_H-M   'P 1'
#
loop_
_entity.id
_entity.type
_entity.pdbx_description
1 polymer ?
#
loop_
_entity_poly.entity_id
_entity_poly.type
_entity_poly.pdbx_seq_one_letter_code
_entity_poly.pdbx_strand_id
1 'polypeptide(L)'
;MDFGASSRRKFLGYFSGVGLSSTLLPGLIWSKMLDSQTHEVTLAMIRDASALSGLDLTDDQAEALVEGVNRNLQGYTELREYKLENGVAPPIHFSTIVPGMQIDMVERPFRVSSFSDLKRPENLEDVAFWPVAKLAQLVKSKEVSSVELTEMYLDRLKRYNPKFNNTVTFLDDLALSEAQKADEEIRRGFYRGPLHGLPWGAKDILAVRDYPTTWGSNAFKDQRFDYEATVVTLLREAGAVLIAKLTTGELASGDRWFGGRTRNPWNSNSGSSGSSAGPASATVAGCVAFAIGTETSGSILSPSVACGASGLRPTYGRVSRFGAMTLRWTGDRLGPICRTVEDCALVFKAIAKPDEKDQSVLDIPFNWDKDLD
;
A
#
# COMPACT_ATOMS: atom_id res chain seq x y z
N MET A 1 -22.98 2.00 -56.21
CA MET A 1 -23.19 0.88 -55.26
C MET A 1 -23.81 1.47 -54.02
N ASP A 2 -25.07 1.16 -53.80
CA ASP A 2 -25.87 1.66 -52.68
C ASP A 2 -25.43 0.93 -51.40
N PHE A 3 -24.49 1.52 -50.65
CA PHE A 3 -24.10 1.00 -49.34
C PHE A 3 -25.15 1.39 -48.30
N GLY A 4 -26.31 0.72 -48.36
CA GLY A 4 -27.39 0.91 -47.40
C GLY A 4 -26.97 0.60 -45.96
N ALA A 5 -27.73 1.10 -45.00
CA ALA A 5 -27.50 1.00 -43.55
C ALA A 5 -27.19 -0.42 -43.00
N SER A 6 -27.50 -1.47 -43.77
CA SER A 6 -27.13 -2.87 -43.49
C SER A 6 -25.60 -3.12 -43.56
N SER A 7 -24.88 -2.45 -44.48
CA SER A 7 -23.42 -2.61 -44.64
C SER A 7 -22.68 -2.03 -43.44
N ARG A 8 -23.11 -0.86 -42.94
CA ARG A 8 -22.52 -0.18 -41.78
C ARG A 8 -22.73 -0.96 -40.49
N ARG A 9 -23.92 -1.56 -40.31
CA ARG A 9 -24.21 -2.43 -39.15
C ARG A 9 -23.39 -3.73 -39.15
N LYS A 10 -23.19 -4.35 -40.32
CA LYS A 10 -22.32 -5.53 -40.47
C LYS A 10 -20.84 -5.18 -40.27
N PHE A 11 -20.40 -4.03 -40.76
CA PHE A 11 -19.05 -3.51 -40.56
C PHE A 11 -18.78 -3.27 -39.08
N LEU A 12 -19.64 -2.49 -38.40
CA LEU A 12 -19.51 -2.25 -36.95
C LEU A 12 -19.59 -3.57 -36.16
N GLY A 13 -20.52 -4.47 -36.49
CA GLY A 13 -20.63 -5.78 -35.85
C GLY A 13 -19.37 -6.66 -35.99
N TYR A 14 -18.70 -6.61 -37.15
CA TYR A 14 -17.43 -7.32 -37.36
C TYR A 14 -16.32 -6.75 -36.48
N PHE A 15 -16.17 -5.42 -36.42
CA PHE A 15 -15.16 -4.76 -35.58
C PHE A 15 -15.43 -4.90 -34.07
N SER A 16 -16.71 -4.90 -33.66
CA SER A 16 -17.11 -5.25 -32.30
C SER A 16 -16.78 -6.71 -31.96
N GLY A 17 -16.99 -7.64 -32.89
CA GLY A 17 -16.66 -9.06 -32.71
C GLY A 17 -15.16 -9.36 -32.54
N VAL A 18 -14.28 -8.51 -33.07
CA VAL A 18 -12.82 -8.63 -32.89
C VAL A 18 -12.26 -7.69 -31.81
N GLY A 19 -13.13 -7.06 -31.00
CA GLY A 19 -12.72 -6.24 -29.85
C GLY A 19 -12.16 -4.86 -30.22
N LEU A 20 -12.32 -4.39 -31.46
CA LEU A 20 -11.83 -3.10 -31.92
C LEU A 20 -12.83 -1.96 -31.68
N SER A 21 -14.09 -2.25 -31.39
CA SER A 21 -15.11 -1.22 -31.22
C SER A 21 -14.93 -0.34 -29.97
N SER A 22 -14.25 -0.84 -28.93
CA SER A 22 -13.86 -0.04 -27.76
C SER A 22 -12.86 1.08 -28.10
N THR A 23 -12.14 0.98 -29.22
CA THR A 23 -11.23 2.04 -29.71
C THR A 23 -11.98 3.17 -30.42
N LEU A 24 -13.25 2.96 -30.81
CA LEU A 24 -14.09 3.97 -31.48
C LEU A 24 -14.69 4.96 -30.48
N LEU A 25 -14.97 4.53 -29.25
CA LEU A 25 -15.65 5.33 -28.24
C LEU A 25 -14.95 6.69 -27.99
N PRO A 26 -13.63 6.76 -27.75
CA PRO A 26 -12.95 8.05 -27.56
C PRO A 26 -13.05 8.97 -28.78
N GLY A 27 -12.92 8.42 -29.99
CA GLY A 27 -13.00 9.19 -31.23
C GLY A 27 -14.40 9.74 -31.50
N LEU A 28 -15.45 8.98 -31.16
CA LEU A 28 -16.85 9.41 -31.29
C LEU A 28 -17.23 10.47 -30.26
N ILE A 29 -16.77 10.33 -29.01
CA ILE A 29 -16.93 11.37 -27.97
C ILE A 29 -16.24 12.66 -28.44
N TRP A 30 -15.01 12.57 -28.93
CA TRP A 30 -14.26 13.72 -29.44
C TRP A 30 -14.96 14.39 -30.62
N SER A 31 -15.46 13.62 -31.59
CA SER A 31 -16.24 14.15 -32.72
C SER A 31 -17.48 14.91 -32.24
N LYS A 32 -18.21 14.36 -31.27
CA LYS A 32 -19.42 15.01 -30.73
C LYS A 32 -19.10 16.30 -29.98
N MET A 33 -17.99 16.35 -29.25
CA MET A 33 -17.52 17.58 -28.63
C MET A 33 -17.21 18.65 -29.67
N LEU A 34 -16.52 18.29 -30.77
CA LEU A 34 -16.23 19.21 -31.86
C LEU A 34 -17.50 19.74 -32.53
N ASP A 35 -18.46 18.85 -32.83
CA ASP A 35 -19.73 19.21 -33.49
C ASP A 35 -20.59 20.15 -32.64
N SER A 36 -20.57 19.99 -31.32
CA SER A 36 -21.35 20.80 -30.37
C SER A 36 -20.59 22.01 -29.82
N GLN A 37 -19.32 22.19 -30.21
CA GLN A 37 -18.44 23.28 -29.76
C GLN A 37 -18.38 23.45 -28.23
N THR A 38 -18.52 22.34 -27.49
CA THR A 38 -18.42 22.34 -26.03
C THR A 38 -17.03 21.92 -25.59
N HIS A 39 -16.64 22.41 -24.42
CA HIS A 39 -15.43 22.01 -23.71
C HIS A 39 -15.71 20.98 -22.60
N GLU A 40 -16.91 20.42 -22.54
CA GLU A 40 -17.30 19.39 -21.58
C GLU A 40 -18.00 18.21 -22.26
N VAL A 41 -17.65 17.00 -21.85
CA VAL A 41 -18.34 15.77 -22.26
C VAL A 41 -19.64 15.66 -21.49
N THR A 42 -20.75 15.42 -22.19
CA THR A 42 -22.06 15.25 -21.56
C THR A 42 -22.47 13.78 -21.52
N LEU A 43 -23.44 13.45 -20.64
CA LEU A 43 -24.03 12.11 -20.58
C LEU A 43 -24.63 11.67 -21.92
N ALA A 44 -25.26 12.61 -22.65
CA ALA A 44 -25.79 12.34 -23.98
C ALA A 44 -24.69 11.92 -24.97
N MET A 45 -23.52 12.57 -24.91
CA MET A 45 -22.39 12.20 -25.76
C MET A 45 -21.86 10.80 -25.44
N ILE A 46 -21.71 10.46 -24.16
CA ILE A 46 -21.29 9.13 -23.74
C ILE A 46 -22.28 8.08 -24.20
N ARG A 47 -23.59 8.31 -24.01
CA ARG A 47 -24.65 7.37 -24.43
C ARG A 47 -24.64 7.14 -25.94
N ASP A 48 -24.64 8.22 -26.72
CA ASP A 48 -24.65 8.12 -28.17
C ASP A 48 -23.37 7.44 -28.70
N ALA A 49 -22.21 7.83 -28.16
CA ALA A 49 -20.94 7.26 -28.58
C ALA A 49 -20.85 5.78 -28.19
N SER A 50 -21.38 5.38 -27.03
CA SER A 50 -21.42 3.99 -26.58
C SER A 50 -22.35 3.15 -27.47
N ALA A 51 -23.53 3.67 -27.81
CA ALA A 51 -24.45 3.02 -28.75
C ALA A 51 -23.80 2.80 -30.13
N LEU A 52 -23.07 3.81 -30.65
CA LEU A 52 -22.35 3.71 -31.91
C LEU A 52 -21.11 2.79 -31.86
N SER A 53 -20.53 2.64 -30.67
CA SER A 53 -19.38 1.76 -30.40
C SER A 53 -19.80 0.33 -30.05
N GLY A 54 -21.10 0.04 -29.99
CA GLY A 54 -21.63 -1.26 -29.56
C GLY A 54 -21.31 -1.60 -28.10
N LEU A 55 -21.22 -0.59 -27.24
CA LEU A 55 -21.01 -0.73 -25.80
C LEU A 55 -22.33 -0.49 -25.06
N ASP A 56 -22.76 -1.48 -24.28
CA ASP A 56 -23.91 -1.39 -23.40
C ASP A 56 -23.45 -0.96 -22.01
N LEU A 57 -23.70 0.31 -21.67
CA LEU A 57 -23.38 0.89 -20.37
C LEU A 57 -24.66 1.07 -19.54
N THR A 58 -24.57 0.79 -18.24
CA THR A 58 -25.61 1.22 -17.30
C THR A 58 -25.56 2.74 -17.10
N ASP A 59 -26.63 3.32 -16.55
CA ASP A 59 -26.68 4.75 -16.24
C ASP A 59 -25.56 5.15 -15.28
N ASP A 60 -25.37 4.39 -14.19
CA ASP A 60 -24.27 4.61 -13.23
C ASP A 60 -22.88 4.56 -13.91
N GLN A 61 -22.68 3.66 -14.87
CA GLN A 61 -21.41 3.54 -15.61
C GLN A 61 -21.19 4.73 -16.54
N ALA A 62 -22.26 5.18 -17.22
CA ALA A 62 -22.19 6.33 -18.12
C ALA A 62 -21.95 7.64 -17.34
N GLU A 63 -22.57 7.82 -16.18
CA GLU A 63 -22.34 8.96 -15.29
C GLU A 63 -20.91 8.98 -14.74
N ALA A 64 -20.41 7.84 -14.25
CA ALA A 64 -19.03 7.72 -13.80
C ALA A 64 -18.01 8.02 -14.92
N LEU A 65 -18.32 7.65 -16.17
CA LEU A 65 -17.49 8.00 -17.32
C LEU A 65 -17.49 9.50 -17.62
N VAL A 66 -18.65 10.17 -17.54
CA VAL A 66 -18.72 11.63 -17.70
C VAL A 66 -17.81 12.32 -16.69
N GLU A 67 -17.92 11.95 -15.41
CA GLU A 67 -17.09 12.53 -14.35
C GLU A 67 -15.59 12.28 -14.59
N GLY A 68 -15.22 11.04 -14.93
CA GLY A 68 -13.83 10.66 -15.17
C GLY A 68 -13.22 11.40 -16.36
N VAL A 69 -13.96 11.48 -17.47
CA VAL A 69 -13.48 12.13 -18.70
C VAL A 69 -13.36 13.63 -18.52
N ASN A 70 -14.34 14.30 -17.91
CA ASN A 70 -14.27 15.74 -17.68
C ASN A 70 -13.18 16.12 -16.68
N ARG A 71 -12.97 15.32 -15.62
CA ARG A 71 -11.86 15.51 -14.69
C ARG A 71 -10.51 15.45 -15.38
N ASN A 72 -10.33 14.51 -16.31
CA ASN A 72 -9.11 14.41 -17.11
C ASN A 72 -8.97 15.60 -18.07
N LEU A 73 -10.07 16.00 -18.73
CA LEU A 73 -10.08 17.12 -19.66
C LEU A 73 -9.68 18.43 -18.99
N GLN A 74 -10.26 18.70 -17.82
CA GLN A 74 -9.88 19.85 -17.00
C GLN A 74 -8.38 19.81 -16.66
N GLY A 75 -7.86 18.67 -16.20
CA GLY A 75 -6.43 18.53 -15.90
C GLY A 75 -5.53 18.78 -17.12
N TYR A 76 -5.95 18.36 -18.32
CA TYR A 76 -5.22 18.68 -19.56
C TYR A 76 -5.26 20.16 -19.93
N THR A 77 -6.39 20.84 -19.72
CA THR A 77 -6.51 22.29 -19.94
C THR A 77 -5.57 23.04 -19.00
N GLU A 78 -5.61 22.71 -17.71
CA GLU A 78 -4.73 23.30 -16.69
C GLU A 78 -3.24 23.10 -17.05
N LEU A 79 -2.85 21.90 -17.51
CA LEU A 79 -1.49 21.63 -17.96
C LEU A 79 -1.06 22.40 -19.21
N ARG A 80 -1.98 22.64 -20.15
CA ARG A 80 -1.70 23.40 -21.39
C ARG A 80 -1.59 24.90 -21.14
N GLU A 81 -2.33 25.42 -20.18
CA GLU A 81 -2.29 26.83 -19.79
C GLU A 81 -1.10 27.14 -18.87
N TYR A 82 -0.52 26.11 -18.23
CA TYR A 82 0.64 26.26 -17.37
C TYR A 82 1.87 26.76 -18.14
N LYS A 83 2.29 28.00 -17.87
CA LYS A 83 3.48 28.60 -18.46
C LYS A 83 4.72 28.22 -17.67
N LEU A 84 5.51 27.30 -18.21
CA LEU A 84 6.83 26.97 -17.68
C LEU A 84 7.88 27.89 -18.34
N GLU A 85 8.63 28.64 -17.53
CA GLU A 85 9.71 29.46 -18.07
C GLU A 85 10.83 28.57 -18.63
N ASN A 86 11.46 28.99 -19.74
CA ASN A 86 12.55 28.22 -20.37
C ASN A 86 13.78 28.02 -19.45
N GLY A 87 13.89 28.80 -18.38
CA GLY A 87 14.95 28.65 -17.37
C GLY A 87 14.67 27.54 -16.34
N VAL A 88 13.47 26.95 -16.33
CA VAL A 88 13.14 25.86 -15.42
C VAL A 88 13.76 24.57 -15.93
N ALA A 89 14.79 24.09 -15.22
CA ALA A 89 15.41 22.81 -15.54
C ALA A 89 14.41 21.65 -15.36
N PRO A 90 14.40 20.66 -16.26
CA PRO A 90 13.60 19.45 -16.04
C PRO A 90 14.11 18.72 -14.78
N PRO A 91 13.22 18.09 -14.00
CA PRO A 91 13.62 17.38 -12.79
C PRO A 91 14.33 16.07 -13.14
N ILE A 92 15.65 16.13 -13.36
CA ILE A 92 16.53 14.94 -13.47
C ILE A 92 16.62 14.25 -12.10
N HIS A 93 16.45 15.01 -11.03
CA HIS A 93 16.32 14.55 -9.65
C HIS A 93 15.06 15.16 -9.03
N PHE A 94 14.18 14.33 -8.46
CA PHE A 94 12.97 14.80 -7.79
C PHE A 94 13.20 14.91 -6.28
N SER A 95 13.12 16.14 -5.75
CA SER A 95 13.18 16.44 -4.32
C SER A 95 11.88 17.08 -3.86
N THR A 96 11.39 16.73 -2.68
CA THR A 96 10.27 17.44 -2.04
C THR A 96 10.71 18.76 -1.40
N ILE A 97 12.01 19.00 -1.28
CA ILE A 97 12.58 20.26 -0.82
C ILE A 97 12.77 21.17 -2.03
N VAL A 98 12.01 22.26 -2.07
CA VAL A 98 12.12 23.28 -3.12
C VAL A 98 13.06 24.42 -2.70
N PRO A 99 13.67 25.17 -3.65
CA PRO A 99 14.52 26.30 -3.32
C PRO A 99 13.85 27.30 -2.37
N GLY A 100 14.55 27.67 -1.29
CA GLY A 100 14.05 28.59 -0.26
C GLY A 100 13.16 27.97 0.82
N MET A 101 12.81 26.68 0.72
CA MET A 101 12.05 25.99 1.77
C MET A 101 12.88 25.89 3.06
N GLN A 102 12.34 26.40 4.16
CA GLN A 102 12.90 26.23 5.50
C GLN A 102 12.38 24.93 6.10
N ILE A 103 13.30 24.06 6.52
CA ILE A 103 12.97 22.78 7.15
C ILE A 103 13.40 22.83 8.61
N ASP A 104 12.50 22.41 9.48
CA ASP A 104 12.84 22.24 10.88
C ASP A 104 13.73 21.00 11.07
N MET A 105 15.02 21.27 11.30
CA MET A 105 16.04 20.24 11.57
C MET A 105 16.24 20.01 13.07
N VAL A 106 15.40 20.58 13.94
CA VAL A 106 15.51 20.38 15.39
C VAL A 106 14.98 19.00 15.76
N GLU A 107 15.87 18.15 16.25
CA GLU A 107 15.49 16.90 16.90
C GLU A 107 14.89 17.17 18.28
N ARG A 108 13.70 16.61 18.52
CA ARG A 108 12.99 16.70 19.80
C ARG A 108 12.80 15.32 20.41
N PRO A 109 12.60 15.23 21.73
CA PRO A 109 12.30 13.96 22.37
C PRO A 109 11.06 13.30 21.75
N PHE A 110 11.18 12.04 21.38
CA PHE A 110 10.07 11.24 20.85
C PHE A 110 9.25 10.70 22.02
N ARG A 111 8.11 11.32 22.30
CA ARG A 111 7.29 11.02 23.49
C ARG A 111 6.11 10.13 23.11
N VAL A 112 6.10 8.93 23.66
CA VAL A 112 5.08 7.91 23.42
C VAL A 112 4.33 7.55 24.68
N SER A 113 3.17 6.93 24.52
CA SER A 113 2.38 6.40 25.63
C SER A 113 3.21 5.39 26.41
N SER A 114 3.19 5.54 27.73
CA SER A 114 3.83 4.62 28.66
C SER A 114 2.78 3.72 29.27
N PHE A 115 3.08 2.43 29.36
CA PHE A 115 2.25 1.44 30.03
C PHE A 115 3.11 0.86 31.16
N SER A 116 2.69 1.02 32.42
CA SER A 116 3.33 0.37 33.57
C SER A 116 2.50 -0.83 34.02
N ASP A 117 3.16 -1.76 34.72
CA ASP A 117 2.50 -2.86 35.45
C ASP A 117 1.61 -3.78 34.61
N LEU A 118 1.90 -3.88 33.31
CA LEU A 118 1.25 -4.87 32.45
C LEU A 118 1.59 -6.27 32.95
N LYS A 119 0.56 -7.10 33.06
CA LYS A 119 0.69 -8.52 33.39
C LYS A 119 0.38 -9.37 32.18
N ARG A 120 0.99 -10.55 32.15
CA ARG A 120 0.60 -11.60 31.22
C ARG A 120 -0.92 -11.82 31.29
N PRO A 121 -1.65 -11.78 30.15
CA PRO A 121 -3.06 -12.12 30.12
C PRO A 121 -3.28 -13.61 30.40
N GLU A 122 -4.47 -13.99 30.85
CA GLU A 122 -4.84 -15.42 30.99
C GLU A 122 -4.86 -16.11 29.62
N ASN A 123 -5.40 -15.43 28.60
CA ASN A 123 -5.37 -15.85 27.21
C ASN A 123 -4.44 -14.95 26.40
N LEU A 124 -3.40 -15.53 25.82
CA LEU A 124 -2.44 -14.77 25.02
C LEU A 124 -3.08 -14.08 23.81
N GLU A 125 -4.14 -14.65 23.21
CA GLU A 125 -4.81 -14.03 22.06
C GLU A 125 -5.51 -12.70 22.38
N ASP A 126 -5.74 -12.39 23.67
CA ASP A 126 -6.35 -11.11 24.08
C ASP A 126 -5.45 -9.91 23.72
N VAL A 127 -4.16 -10.14 23.49
CA VAL A 127 -3.19 -9.10 23.10
C VAL A 127 -3.11 -8.90 21.59
N ALA A 128 -3.74 -9.76 20.78
CA ALA A 128 -3.63 -9.71 19.31
C ALA A 128 -4.09 -8.39 18.69
N PHE A 129 -4.90 -7.62 19.42
CA PHE A 129 -5.41 -6.30 19.01
C PHE A 129 -4.78 -5.15 19.81
N TRP A 130 -3.87 -5.42 20.74
CA TRP A 130 -3.23 -4.37 21.53
C TRP A 130 -2.37 -3.46 20.64
N PRO A 131 -2.21 -2.18 21.04
CA PRO A 131 -1.26 -1.27 20.40
C PRO A 131 0.17 -1.81 20.46
N VAL A 132 0.97 -1.48 19.46
CA VAL A 132 2.40 -1.82 19.37
C VAL A 132 3.14 -1.38 20.64
N ALA A 133 2.90 -0.17 21.13
CA ALA A 133 3.52 0.33 22.37
C ALA A 133 3.23 -0.55 23.61
N LYS A 134 2.02 -1.13 23.69
CA LYS A 134 1.61 -2.00 24.80
C LYS A 134 2.21 -3.41 24.66
N LEU A 135 2.26 -3.94 23.44
CA LEU A 135 2.95 -5.20 23.13
C LEU A 135 4.44 -5.12 23.42
N ALA A 136 5.08 -4.01 23.02
CA ALA A 136 6.48 -3.73 23.27
C ALA A 136 6.81 -3.81 24.76
N GLN A 137 5.97 -3.20 25.60
CA GLN A 137 6.15 -3.24 27.04
C GLN A 137 6.03 -4.67 27.60
N LEU A 138 5.07 -5.46 27.13
CA LEU A 138 4.86 -6.84 27.56
C LEU A 138 6.07 -7.74 27.26
N VAL A 139 6.66 -7.56 26.08
CA VAL A 139 7.88 -8.26 25.66
C VAL A 139 9.10 -7.76 26.44
N LYS A 140 9.25 -6.43 26.58
CA LYS A 140 10.34 -5.81 27.35
C LYS A 140 10.36 -6.26 28.81
N SER A 141 9.19 -6.36 29.44
CA SER A 141 9.05 -6.82 30.83
C SER A 141 9.14 -8.35 30.98
N LYS A 142 9.26 -9.09 29.86
CA LYS A 142 9.33 -10.56 29.82
C LYS A 142 8.09 -11.25 30.39
N GLU A 143 6.95 -10.58 30.39
CA GLU A 143 5.66 -11.18 30.76
C GLU A 143 5.14 -12.11 29.65
N VAL A 144 5.52 -11.81 28.40
CA VAL A 144 5.36 -12.66 27.22
C VAL A 144 6.67 -12.62 26.44
N SER A 145 7.15 -13.76 25.94
CA SER A 145 8.34 -13.79 25.09
C SER A 145 8.02 -13.44 23.64
N SER A 146 9.03 -13.00 22.89
CA SER A 146 8.94 -12.79 21.43
C SER A 146 8.50 -14.06 20.71
N VAL A 147 9.02 -15.22 21.10
CA VAL A 147 8.61 -16.53 20.54
C VAL A 147 7.13 -16.79 20.79
N GLU A 148 6.65 -16.68 22.03
CA GLU A 148 5.23 -16.90 22.36
C GLU A 148 4.32 -15.97 21.55
N LEU A 149 4.69 -14.69 21.45
CA LEU A 149 3.93 -13.70 20.69
C LEU A 149 3.93 -14.02 19.18
N THR A 150 5.06 -14.46 18.66
CA THR A 150 5.25 -14.85 17.25
C THR A 150 4.42 -16.07 16.88
N GLU A 151 4.47 -17.12 17.70
CA GLU A 151 3.67 -18.34 17.53
C GLU A 151 2.18 -18.01 17.53
N MET A 152 1.73 -17.17 18.47
CA MET A 152 0.33 -16.72 18.54
C MET A 152 -0.12 -16.02 17.25
N TYR A 153 0.67 -15.07 16.71
CA TYR A 153 0.30 -14.38 15.48
C TYR A 153 0.39 -15.28 14.24
N LEU A 154 1.37 -16.19 14.15
CA LEU A 154 1.45 -17.19 13.07
C LEU A 154 0.24 -18.12 13.07
N ASP A 155 -0.18 -18.59 14.24
CA ASP A 155 -1.37 -19.44 14.39
C ASP A 155 -2.64 -18.69 13.96
N ARG A 156 -2.77 -17.42 14.36
CA ARG A 156 -3.88 -16.58 13.91
C ARG A 156 -3.86 -16.35 12.40
N LEU A 157 -2.70 -16.04 11.81
CA LEU A 157 -2.56 -15.91 10.35
C LEU A 157 -3.04 -17.18 9.65
N LYS A 158 -2.55 -18.36 10.05
CA LYS A 158 -2.94 -19.64 9.44
C LYS A 158 -4.44 -19.93 9.62
N ARG A 159 -4.98 -19.65 10.81
CA ARG A 159 -6.40 -19.87 11.14
C ARG A 159 -7.33 -18.99 10.33
N TYR A 160 -6.98 -17.71 10.14
CA TYR A 160 -7.85 -16.73 9.49
C TYR A 160 -7.58 -16.54 7.99
N ASN A 161 -6.42 -16.97 7.48
CA ASN A 161 -6.10 -16.83 6.06
C ASN A 161 -7.10 -17.54 5.13
N PRO A 162 -7.67 -18.73 5.43
CA PRO A 162 -8.73 -19.31 4.60
C PRO A 162 -9.97 -18.42 4.45
N LYS A 163 -10.24 -17.56 5.44
CA LYS A 163 -11.36 -16.60 5.42
C LYS A 163 -11.02 -15.28 4.74
N PHE A 164 -9.82 -14.76 4.95
CA PHE A 164 -9.44 -13.41 4.50
C PHE A 164 -8.51 -13.37 3.29
N ASN A 165 -7.80 -14.46 3.02
CA ASN A 165 -6.87 -14.61 1.90
C ASN A 165 -5.88 -13.43 1.81
N ASN A 166 -5.21 -13.15 2.93
CA ASN A 166 -4.38 -11.97 3.15
C ASN A 166 -2.87 -12.28 3.24
N THR A 167 -2.48 -13.56 3.11
CA THR A 167 -1.09 -14.02 3.19
C THR A 167 -0.68 -14.78 1.92
N VAL A 168 0.47 -14.41 1.35
CA VAL A 168 1.12 -15.10 0.22
C VAL A 168 2.09 -16.17 0.72
N THR A 169 2.97 -15.79 1.65
CA THR A 169 4.04 -16.66 2.16
C THR A 169 4.07 -16.55 3.68
N PHE A 170 3.92 -17.67 4.36
CA PHE A 170 4.20 -17.79 5.80
C PHE A 170 5.70 -18.00 5.99
N LEU A 171 6.28 -17.35 7.00
CA LEU A 171 7.73 -17.31 7.21
C LEU A 171 8.12 -17.97 8.54
N ASP A 172 7.48 -19.10 8.87
CA ASP A 172 7.59 -19.81 10.16
C ASP A 172 9.03 -19.95 10.67
N ASP A 173 9.93 -20.53 9.86
CA ASP A 173 11.30 -20.80 10.27
C ASP A 173 12.10 -19.51 10.51
N LEU A 174 11.94 -18.51 9.63
CA LEU A 174 12.54 -17.19 9.79
C LEU A 174 12.01 -16.50 11.05
N ALA A 175 10.69 -16.51 11.23
CA ALA A 175 10.00 -15.87 12.31
C ALA A 175 10.45 -16.42 13.66
N LEU A 176 10.49 -17.75 13.81
CA LEU A 176 10.94 -18.38 15.05
C LEU A 176 12.43 -18.10 15.31
N SER A 177 13.28 -18.14 14.27
CA SER A 177 14.70 -17.80 14.41
C SER A 177 14.91 -16.34 14.84
N GLU A 178 14.19 -15.39 14.25
CA GLU A 178 14.27 -13.97 14.61
C GLU A 178 13.71 -13.72 16.01
N ALA A 179 12.61 -14.40 16.38
CA ALA A 179 12.00 -14.28 17.70
C ALA A 179 12.89 -14.82 18.81
N GLN A 180 13.51 -15.99 18.62
CA GLN A 180 14.47 -16.57 19.57
C GLN A 180 15.68 -15.65 19.77
N LYS A 181 16.17 -15.03 18.69
CA LYS A 181 17.26 -14.05 18.76
C LYS A 181 16.84 -12.82 19.57
N ALA A 182 15.64 -12.29 19.34
CA ALA A 182 15.13 -11.17 20.12
C ALA A 182 15.04 -11.52 21.61
N ASP A 183 14.51 -12.70 21.95
CA ASP A 183 14.42 -13.17 23.35
C ASP A 183 15.81 -13.31 24.00
N GLU A 184 16.80 -13.84 23.28
CA GLU A 184 18.19 -13.93 23.77
C GLU A 184 18.77 -12.55 24.08
N GLU A 185 18.63 -11.60 23.15
CA GLU A 185 19.15 -10.25 23.31
C GLU A 185 18.49 -9.52 24.49
N ILE A 186 17.16 -9.64 24.61
CA ILE A 186 16.39 -9.07 25.72
C ILE A 186 16.80 -9.72 27.05
N ARG A 187 17.07 -11.03 27.06
CA ARG A 187 17.56 -11.73 28.26
C ARG A 187 18.91 -11.19 28.73
N ARG A 188 19.80 -10.86 27.78
CA ARG A 188 21.11 -10.24 28.02
C ARG A 188 21.06 -8.74 28.33
N GLY A 189 19.88 -8.13 28.33
CA GLY A 189 19.69 -6.70 28.59
C GLY A 189 19.86 -5.78 27.37
N PHE A 190 20.00 -6.35 26.17
CA PHE A 190 20.10 -5.60 24.91
C PHE A 190 18.70 -5.37 24.30
N TYR A 191 17.95 -4.41 24.84
CA TYR A 191 16.66 -4.03 24.27
C TYR A 191 16.81 -2.91 23.23
N ARG A 192 16.53 -3.21 21.95
CA ARG A 192 16.72 -2.31 20.80
C ARG A 192 15.66 -1.20 20.67
N GLY A 193 14.53 -1.34 21.35
CA GLY A 193 13.45 -0.36 21.32
C GLY A 193 12.08 -1.00 21.10
N PRO A 194 11.04 -0.19 20.86
CA PRO A 194 9.64 -0.63 20.92
C PRO A 194 9.21 -1.67 19.89
N LEU A 195 10.00 -1.94 18.85
CA LEU A 195 9.69 -2.97 17.86
C LEU A 195 10.41 -4.30 18.14
N HIS A 196 11.29 -4.35 19.15
CA HIS A 196 12.12 -5.50 19.42
C HIS A 196 11.28 -6.69 19.89
N GLY A 197 11.28 -7.76 19.10
CA GLY A 197 10.50 -8.98 19.34
C GLY A 197 9.05 -8.90 18.87
N LEU A 198 8.66 -7.87 18.12
CA LEU A 198 7.27 -7.72 17.66
C LEU A 198 7.04 -8.33 16.27
N PRO A 199 6.01 -9.20 16.11
CA PRO A 199 5.66 -9.83 14.84
C PRO A 199 5.03 -8.88 13.82
N TRP A 200 5.56 -8.82 12.59
CA TRP A 200 5.06 -7.91 11.55
C TRP A 200 4.96 -8.57 10.17
N GLY A 201 4.17 -7.96 9.29
CA GLY A 201 3.95 -8.45 7.92
C GLY A 201 4.39 -7.47 6.84
N ALA A 202 5.05 -8.00 5.80
CA ALA A 202 5.54 -7.22 4.66
C ALA A 202 4.62 -7.38 3.46
N LYS A 203 4.15 -6.30 2.83
CA LYS A 203 3.49 -6.38 1.51
C LYS A 203 4.36 -7.17 0.53
N ASP A 204 3.76 -8.03 -0.28
CA ASP A 204 4.46 -8.92 -1.22
C ASP A 204 4.96 -8.21 -2.50
N ILE A 205 5.45 -6.99 -2.32
CA ILE A 205 6.28 -6.28 -3.28
C ILE A 205 7.65 -5.90 -2.73
N LEU A 206 7.87 -6.11 -1.43
CA LEU A 206 9.13 -5.84 -0.76
C LEU A 206 10.03 -7.06 -0.91
N ALA A 207 11.24 -6.93 -1.44
CA ALA A 207 12.19 -8.03 -1.52
C ALA A 207 12.60 -8.49 -0.12
N VAL A 208 12.55 -9.80 0.10
CA VAL A 208 13.11 -10.47 1.28
C VAL A 208 14.03 -11.55 0.74
N ARG A 209 15.32 -11.47 1.09
CA ARG A 209 16.33 -12.40 0.57
C ARG A 209 15.92 -13.83 0.87
N ASP A 210 16.13 -14.72 -0.10
CA ASP A 210 15.82 -16.16 -0.01
C ASP A 210 14.34 -16.53 0.10
N TYR A 211 13.41 -15.56 0.05
CA TYR A 211 11.97 -15.79 0.05
C TYR A 211 11.31 -15.26 -1.24
N PRO A 212 10.18 -15.85 -1.69
CA PRO A 212 9.47 -15.34 -2.85
C PRO A 212 9.01 -13.90 -2.66
N THR A 213 9.03 -13.12 -3.75
CA THR A 213 8.40 -11.80 -3.83
C THR A 213 7.67 -11.72 -5.16
N THR A 214 6.37 -11.96 -5.12
CA THR A 214 5.59 -12.36 -6.30
C THR A 214 4.86 -11.22 -6.99
N TRP A 215 4.82 -10.06 -6.33
CA TRP A 215 4.07 -8.89 -6.79
C TRP A 215 2.57 -9.15 -6.97
N GLY A 216 2.05 -10.21 -6.34
CA GLY A 216 0.66 -10.65 -6.48
C GLY A 216 0.29 -11.13 -7.88
N SER A 217 1.26 -11.27 -8.80
CA SER A 217 1.03 -11.65 -10.19
C SER A 217 1.42 -13.09 -10.45
N ASN A 218 0.59 -13.80 -11.24
CA ASN A 218 0.85 -15.19 -11.58
C ASN A 218 2.15 -15.36 -12.40
N ALA A 219 2.54 -14.34 -13.16
CA ALA A 219 3.77 -14.35 -13.96
C ALA A 219 5.05 -14.36 -13.11
N PHE A 220 4.97 -13.84 -11.87
CA PHE A 220 6.11 -13.68 -10.98
C PHE A 220 5.98 -14.55 -9.70
N LYS A 221 5.09 -15.54 -9.70
CA LYS A 221 4.80 -16.38 -8.51
C LYS A 221 6.03 -17.07 -7.90
N ASP A 222 7.04 -17.38 -8.72
CA ASP A 222 8.27 -18.06 -8.31
C ASP A 222 9.47 -17.09 -8.20
N GLN A 223 9.25 -15.79 -8.40
CA GLN A 223 10.28 -14.76 -8.37
C GLN A 223 10.92 -14.64 -6.98
N ARG A 224 12.25 -14.55 -6.95
CA ARG A 224 13.08 -14.38 -5.75
C ARG A 224 14.19 -13.38 -6.05
N PHE A 225 14.65 -12.70 -5.01
CA PHE A 225 15.75 -11.74 -5.09
C PHE A 225 16.87 -12.15 -4.14
N ASP A 226 18.12 -11.88 -4.53
CA ASP A 226 19.33 -12.07 -3.72
C ASP A 226 19.63 -10.86 -2.81
N TYR A 227 18.81 -9.81 -2.92
CA TYR A 227 18.84 -8.62 -2.10
C TYR A 227 17.58 -8.51 -1.24
N GLU A 228 17.63 -7.57 -0.30
CA GLU A 228 16.57 -7.30 0.64
C GLU A 228 16.21 -5.82 0.63
N ALA A 229 14.91 -5.53 0.77
CA ALA A 229 14.44 -4.16 0.83
C ALA A 229 14.94 -3.45 2.08
N THR A 230 15.34 -2.19 1.96
CA THR A 230 15.93 -1.42 3.08
C THR A 230 15.00 -1.36 4.29
N VAL A 231 13.68 -1.24 4.08
CA VAL A 231 12.71 -1.26 5.18
C VAL A 231 12.70 -2.58 5.95
N VAL A 232 12.95 -3.72 5.30
CA VAL A 232 13.01 -5.03 5.95
C VAL A 232 14.29 -5.09 6.81
N THR A 233 15.42 -4.63 6.27
CA THR A 233 16.68 -4.52 7.00
C THR A 233 16.55 -3.65 8.24
N LEU A 234 16.01 -2.43 8.11
CA LEU A 234 15.82 -1.50 9.22
C LEU A 234 14.90 -2.05 10.32
N LEU A 235 13.83 -2.75 9.94
CA LEU A 235 12.93 -3.40 10.91
C LEU A 235 13.62 -4.56 11.62
N ARG A 236 14.43 -5.36 10.93
CA ARG A 236 15.25 -6.41 11.56
C ARG A 236 16.32 -5.82 12.48
N GLU A 237 16.92 -4.70 12.11
CA GLU A 237 17.86 -3.96 12.96
C GLU A 237 17.18 -3.40 14.21
N ALA A 238 15.92 -2.96 14.10
CA ALA A 238 15.07 -2.62 15.25
C ALA A 238 14.63 -3.84 16.08
N GLY A 239 14.93 -5.06 15.61
CA GLY A 239 14.62 -6.33 16.26
C GLY A 239 13.20 -6.84 16.02
N ALA A 240 12.47 -6.28 15.06
CA ALA A 240 11.14 -6.77 14.69
C ALA A 240 11.24 -8.13 13.98
N VAL A 241 10.20 -8.96 14.14
CA VAL A 241 10.14 -10.35 13.65
C VAL A 241 9.24 -10.44 12.43
N LEU A 242 9.78 -10.73 11.26
CA LEU A 242 9.00 -10.83 10.02
C LEU A 242 8.29 -12.19 9.94
N ILE A 243 6.96 -12.21 9.98
CA ILE A 243 6.19 -13.47 10.03
C ILE A 243 5.49 -13.86 8.73
N ALA A 244 5.27 -12.89 7.84
CA ALA A 244 4.56 -13.15 6.58
C ALA A 244 4.86 -12.15 5.47
N LYS A 245 4.80 -12.65 4.24
CA LYS A 245 4.54 -11.85 3.03
C LYS A 245 3.04 -11.74 2.85
N LEU A 246 2.50 -10.55 3.00
CA LEU A 246 1.08 -10.25 2.92
C LEU A 246 0.67 -9.89 1.49
N THR A 247 -0.56 -10.23 1.13
CA THR A 247 -1.05 -10.05 -0.23
C THR A 247 -1.02 -8.60 -0.70
N THR A 248 -0.74 -8.43 -1.98
CA THR A 248 -0.87 -7.16 -2.71
C THR A 248 -1.86 -7.38 -3.84
N GLY A 249 -2.62 -6.36 -4.22
CA GLY A 249 -3.22 -6.35 -5.54
C GLY A 249 -2.15 -6.58 -6.62
N GLU A 250 -2.48 -7.33 -7.66
CA GLU A 250 -1.57 -7.67 -8.75
C GLU A 250 -0.88 -6.42 -9.28
N LEU A 251 0.46 -6.44 -9.30
CA LEU A 251 1.30 -5.31 -9.71
C LEU A 251 0.91 -3.99 -9.01
N ALA A 252 0.62 -4.10 -7.72
CA ALA A 252 0.19 -3.01 -6.87
C ALA A 252 -1.11 -2.32 -7.33
N SER A 253 -2.06 -3.06 -7.90
CA SER A 253 -3.41 -2.58 -8.26
C SER A 253 -4.55 -3.40 -7.63
N GLY A 254 -5.49 -2.73 -6.95
CA GLY A 254 -6.70 -3.36 -6.40
C GLY A 254 -6.46 -4.38 -5.28
N ASP A 255 -7.41 -5.28 -5.05
CA ASP A 255 -7.41 -6.25 -3.94
C ASP A 255 -7.30 -7.72 -4.39
N ARG A 256 -7.12 -7.96 -5.69
CA ARG A 256 -7.01 -9.27 -6.32
C ARG A 256 -5.56 -9.57 -6.70
N TRP A 257 -5.15 -10.80 -6.44
CA TRP A 257 -3.86 -11.38 -6.78
C TRP A 257 -4.07 -12.77 -7.37
N PHE A 258 -3.00 -13.45 -7.81
CA PHE A 258 -3.14 -14.78 -8.41
C PHE A 258 -3.82 -15.81 -7.48
N GLY A 259 -3.74 -15.63 -6.16
CA GLY A 259 -4.41 -16.44 -5.15
C GLY A 259 -5.88 -16.05 -4.88
N GLY A 260 -6.46 -15.13 -5.64
CA GLY A 260 -7.85 -14.69 -5.51
C GLY A 260 -7.98 -13.28 -4.92
N ARG A 261 -9.08 -13.02 -4.20
CA ARG A 261 -9.36 -11.71 -3.61
C ARG A 261 -8.99 -11.67 -2.14
N THR A 262 -8.29 -10.62 -1.71
CA THR A 262 -8.08 -10.30 -0.30
C THR A 262 -9.36 -9.68 0.27
N ARG A 263 -9.89 -10.27 1.33
CA ARG A 263 -11.21 -9.94 1.90
C ARG A 263 -11.09 -9.07 3.14
N ASN A 264 -12.10 -8.22 3.32
CA ASN A 264 -12.21 -7.29 4.42
C ASN A 264 -12.52 -8.04 5.74
N PRO A 265 -11.78 -7.79 6.84
CA PRO A 265 -12.04 -8.43 8.13
C PRO A 265 -13.42 -8.17 8.73
N TRP A 266 -14.02 -7.01 8.46
CA TRP A 266 -15.36 -6.64 8.94
C TRP A 266 -16.49 -7.27 8.12
N ASN A 267 -16.24 -7.55 6.85
CA ASN A 267 -17.20 -8.21 5.95
C ASN A 267 -16.47 -9.04 4.91
N SER A 268 -16.44 -10.37 5.12
CA SER A 268 -15.73 -11.30 4.23
C SER A 268 -16.36 -11.45 2.83
N ASN A 269 -17.51 -10.84 2.57
CA ASN A 269 -18.10 -10.75 1.22
C ASN A 269 -17.58 -9.53 0.44
N SER A 270 -16.94 -8.58 1.12
CA SER A 270 -16.29 -7.41 0.54
C SER A 270 -14.78 -7.60 0.46
N GLY A 271 -14.14 -6.88 -0.46
CA GLY A 271 -12.69 -6.84 -0.54
C GLY A 271 -12.08 -5.74 0.32
N SER A 272 -10.77 -5.83 0.53
CA SER A 272 -10.02 -4.91 1.39
C SER A 272 -9.63 -3.59 0.74
N SER A 273 -10.09 -3.30 -0.49
CA SER A 273 -9.46 -2.29 -1.37
C SER A 273 -7.96 -2.58 -1.54
N GLY A 274 -7.18 -1.64 -2.04
CA GLY A 274 -5.76 -1.90 -2.22
C GLY A 274 -4.95 -0.75 -2.78
N SER A 275 -3.70 -1.00 -3.16
CA SER A 275 -3.11 -2.34 -3.30
C SER A 275 -2.47 -2.98 -2.08
N SER A 276 -2.30 -2.28 -0.95
CA SER A 276 -1.83 -2.89 0.30
C SER A 276 -2.97 -3.64 1.03
N ALA A 277 -3.66 -4.51 0.29
CA ALA A 277 -4.85 -5.22 0.72
C ALA A 277 -4.55 -6.19 1.89
N GLY A 278 -3.51 -7.01 1.75
CA GLY A 278 -3.04 -7.94 2.78
C GLY A 278 -2.58 -7.23 4.05
N PRO A 279 -1.68 -6.22 3.96
CA PRO A 279 -1.30 -5.39 5.10
C PRO A 279 -2.47 -4.86 5.92
N ALA A 280 -3.48 -4.24 5.27
CA ALA A 280 -4.64 -3.72 6.00
C ALA A 280 -5.51 -4.84 6.59
N SER A 281 -5.80 -5.88 5.79
CA SER A 281 -6.63 -7.01 6.23
C SER A 281 -6.00 -7.75 7.42
N ALA A 282 -4.70 -8.07 7.36
CA ALA A 282 -4.00 -8.79 8.42
C ALA A 282 -3.86 -7.96 9.69
N THR A 283 -3.53 -6.67 9.59
CA THR A 283 -3.41 -5.78 10.76
C THR A 283 -4.75 -5.66 11.51
N VAL A 284 -5.86 -5.47 10.78
CA VAL A 284 -7.19 -5.31 11.37
C VAL A 284 -7.75 -6.64 11.90
N ALA A 285 -7.43 -7.76 11.25
CA ALA A 285 -7.79 -9.09 11.76
C ALA A 285 -6.98 -9.52 13.01
N GLY A 286 -6.07 -8.68 13.50
CA GLY A 286 -5.17 -9.01 14.61
C GLY A 286 -4.25 -10.19 14.26
N CYS A 287 -3.82 -10.28 13.01
CA CYS A 287 -2.94 -11.36 12.53
C CYS A 287 -1.47 -10.92 12.50
N VAL A 288 -1.19 -9.63 12.63
CA VAL A 288 0.16 -9.06 12.78
C VAL A 288 0.11 -7.92 13.80
N ALA A 289 1.22 -7.63 14.48
CA ALA A 289 1.30 -6.46 15.35
C ALA A 289 1.24 -5.16 14.53
N PHE A 290 1.91 -5.13 13.39
CA PHE A 290 1.83 -4.08 12.37
C PHE A 290 2.22 -4.62 10.99
N ALA A 291 2.00 -3.84 9.94
CA ALA A 291 2.43 -4.19 8.59
C ALA A 291 3.07 -3.01 7.86
N ILE A 292 3.88 -3.31 6.85
CA ILE A 292 4.36 -2.32 5.88
C ILE A 292 3.58 -2.47 4.58
N GLY A 293 2.94 -1.38 4.17
CA GLY A 293 2.31 -1.21 2.86
C GLY A 293 3.11 -0.30 1.95
N THR A 294 2.64 -0.16 0.71
CA THR A 294 3.19 0.80 -0.26
C THR A 294 2.09 1.56 -0.96
N GLU A 295 2.37 2.80 -1.32
CA GLU A 295 1.44 3.71 -1.97
C GLU A 295 2.08 4.50 -3.12
N THR A 296 1.50 4.34 -4.29
CA THR A 296 1.68 5.24 -5.44
C THR A 296 0.58 6.30 -5.46
N SER A 297 -0.67 5.85 -5.28
CA SER A 297 -1.87 6.70 -5.19
C SER A 297 -2.97 5.93 -4.45
N GLY A 298 -3.15 6.21 -3.15
CA GLY A 298 -4.17 5.57 -2.30
C GLY A 298 -3.87 4.15 -1.81
N SER A 299 -2.80 3.48 -2.25
CA SER A 299 -2.58 2.07 -1.93
C SER A 299 -2.22 1.73 -0.48
N ILE A 300 -1.98 2.70 0.40
CA ILE A 300 -1.94 2.56 1.87
C ILE A 300 -3.25 3.07 2.46
N LEU A 301 -3.67 4.28 2.08
CA LEU A 301 -4.80 4.97 2.70
C LEU A 301 -6.15 4.32 2.37
N SER A 302 -6.39 3.97 1.10
CA SER A 302 -7.65 3.34 0.66
C SER A 302 -7.92 2.00 1.36
N PRO A 303 -7.00 1.03 1.41
CA PRO A 303 -7.24 -0.20 2.16
C PRO A 303 -7.30 0.01 3.68
N SER A 304 -6.60 1.02 4.22
CA SER A 304 -6.72 1.40 5.63
C SER A 304 -8.12 1.92 5.96
N VAL A 305 -8.70 2.79 5.12
CA VAL A 305 -10.08 3.26 5.27
C VAL A 305 -11.07 2.11 5.12
N ALA A 306 -10.91 1.27 4.09
CA ALA A 306 -11.81 0.15 3.83
C ALA A 306 -11.83 -0.85 4.99
N CYS A 307 -10.66 -1.17 5.58
CA CYS A 307 -10.55 -2.14 6.66
C CYS A 307 -10.64 -1.51 8.07
N GLY A 308 -10.60 -0.18 8.22
CA GLY A 308 -10.57 0.46 9.55
C GLY A 308 -9.22 0.36 10.27
N ALA A 309 -8.11 0.55 9.53
CA ALA A 309 -6.76 0.65 10.07
C ALA A 309 -6.27 2.11 10.14
N SER A 310 -5.25 2.38 10.95
CA SER A 310 -4.44 3.59 10.83
C SER A 310 -3.34 3.36 9.78
N GLY A 311 -3.33 4.12 8.70
CA GLY A 311 -2.31 4.04 7.65
C GLY A 311 -1.57 5.35 7.49
N LEU A 312 -0.24 5.32 7.48
CA LEU A 312 0.59 6.49 7.21
C LEU A 312 1.21 6.39 5.82
N ARG A 313 0.81 7.31 4.93
CA ARG A 313 1.51 7.58 3.68
C ARG A 313 2.51 8.73 3.93
N PRO A 314 3.82 8.45 4.05
CA PRO A 314 4.77 9.51 4.37
C PRO A 314 5.04 10.44 3.18
N THR A 315 5.69 11.56 3.47
CA THR A 315 6.29 12.42 2.44
C THR A 315 7.26 11.60 1.59
N TYR A 316 7.30 11.87 0.28
CA TYR A 316 8.27 11.22 -0.61
C TYR A 316 9.69 11.51 -0.14
N GLY A 317 10.58 10.53 -0.26
CA GLY A 317 11.96 10.67 0.21
C GLY A 317 12.13 10.57 1.73
N ARG A 318 11.10 10.16 2.49
CA ARG A 318 11.28 9.86 3.93
C ARG A 318 11.64 8.41 4.21
N VAL A 319 11.27 7.48 3.34
CA VAL A 319 11.51 6.04 3.50
C VAL A 319 12.08 5.53 2.20
N SER A 320 13.17 4.77 2.28
CA SER A 320 13.78 4.14 1.12
C SER A 320 12.80 3.20 0.41
N ARG A 321 12.83 3.23 -0.92
CA ARG A 321 12.07 2.33 -1.79
C ARG A 321 12.96 1.23 -2.36
N PHE A 322 14.26 1.22 -2.01
CA PHE A 322 15.17 0.17 -2.47
C PHE A 322 14.63 -1.20 -2.10
N GLY A 323 14.61 -2.09 -3.09
CA GLY A 323 14.09 -3.44 -2.98
C GLY A 323 12.57 -3.58 -2.99
N ALA A 324 11.80 -2.51 -3.15
CA ALA A 324 10.37 -2.60 -3.47
C ALA A 324 10.14 -2.66 -4.98
N MET A 325 9.08 -3.35 -5.43
CA MET A 325 8.61 -3.20 -6.82
C MET A 325 8.26 -1.74 -7.07
N THR A 326 8.89 -1.16 -8.09
CA THR A 326 8.59 0.21 -8.49
C THR A 326 7.43 0.24 -9.47
N LEU A 327 6.40 1.02 -9.13
CA LEU A 327 5.29 1.34 -10.02
C LEU A 327 5.45 2.75 -10.60
N ARG A 328 5.85 3.73 -9.77
CA ARG A 328 6.15 5.10 -10.18
C ARG A 328 7.30 5.67 -9.37
N TRP A 329 8.43 5.92 -10.02
CA TRP A 329 9.64 6.49 -9.42
C TRP A 329 9.46 7.82 -8.67
N THR A 330 8.42 8.60 -8.96
CA THR A 330 8.14 9.87 -8.24
C THR A 330 6.91 9.79 -7.33
N GLY A 331 6.17 8.67 -7.38
CA GLY A 331 4.92 8.47 -6.64
C GLY A 331 5.04 7.52 -5.47
N ASP A 332 5.91 6.51 -5.58
CA ASP A 332 5.93 5.41 -4.62
C ASP A 332 6.46 5.84 -3.26
N ARG A 333 5.73 5.44 -2.21
CA ARG A 333 6.06 5.64 -0.80
C ARG A 333 5.80 4.34 -0.05
N LEU A 334 6.69 4.00 0.86
CA LEU A 334 6.49 2.88 1.79
C LEU A 334 6.03 3.46 3.12
N GLY A 335 5.11 2.78 3.81
CA GLY A 335 4.59 3.29 5.06
C GLY A 335 3.89 2.25 5.91
N PRO A 336 3.76 2.50 7.22
CA PRO A 336 3.13 1.57 8.13
C PRO A 336 1.61 1.57 8.02
N ILE A 337 1.04 0.40 8.30
CA ILE A 337 -0.39 0.19 8.55
C ILE A 337 -0.51 -0.50 9.90
N CYS A 338 -1.08 0.22 10.86
CA CYS A 338 -1.21 -0.16 12.27
C CYS A 338 -2.65 -0.01 12.75
N ARG A 339 -2.90 -0.27 14.05
CA ARG A 339 -4.23 -0.08 14.68
C ARG A 339 -4.40 1.29 15.33
N THR A 340 -3.31 2.00 15.59
CA THR A 340 -3.32 3.34 16.17
C THR A 340 -2.36 4.27 15.43
N VAL A 341 -2.55 5.58 15.58
CA VAL A 341 -1.66 6.61 14.98
C VAL A 341 -0.27 6.55 15.61
N GLU A 342 -0.18 6.39 16.93
CA GLU A 342 1.09 6.27 17.65
C GLU A 342 1.89 5.04 17.20
N ASP A 343 1.22 3.92 16.92
CA ASP A 343 1.88 2.74 16.35
C ASP A 343 2.48 3.03 14.97
N CYS A 344 1.79 3.81 14.12
CA CYS A 344 2.35 4.28 12.85
C CYS A 344 3.58 5.16 13.08
N ALA A 345 3.57 6.05 14.07
CA ALA A 345 4.72 6.89 14.40
C ALA A 345 5.94 6.05 14.86
N LEU A 346 5.71 5.05 15.72
CA LEU A 346 6.75 4.12 16.19
C LEU A 346 7.41 3.37 15.03
N VAL A 347 6.61 2.82 14.12
CA VAL A 347 7.13 2.07 12.96
C VAL A 347 7.81 3.03 11.97
N PHE A 348 7.21 4.19 11.72
CA PHE A 348 7.77 5.20 10.82
C PHE A 348 9.14 5.68 11.29
N LYS A 349 9.32 5.94 12.59
CA LYS A 349 10.63 6.30 13.16
C LYS A 349 11.72 5.27 12.89
N ALA A 350 11.38 3.98 12.86
CA ALA A 350 12.33 2.90 12.60
C ALA A 350 12.75 2.84 11.13
N ILE A 351 11.83 3.13 10.20
CA ILE A 351 12.08 3.00 8.75
C ILE A 351 12.45 4.31 8.05
N ALA A 352 12.23 5.46 8.69
CA ALA A 352 12.57 6.78 8.17
C ALA A 352 14.05 7.10 8.42
N LYS A 353 14.91 6.37 7.72
CA LYS A 353 16.38 6.48 7.80
C LYS A 353 16.98 6.72 6.42
N PRO A 354 18.11 7.46 6.34
CA PRO A 354 18.86 7.60 5.10
C PRO A 354 19.25 6.26 4.50
N ASP A 355 19.32 6.19 3.18
CA ASP A 355 19.75 5.00 2.46
C ASP A 355 20.61 5.39 1.26
N GLU A 356 21.83 4.86 1.19
CA GLU A 356 22.75 5.09 0.07
C GLU A 356 22.26 4.46 -1.24
N LYS A 357 21.30 3.51 -1.17
CA LYS A 357 20.73 2.82 -2.33
C LYS A 357 19.50 3.52 -2.92
N ASP A 358 18.94 4.50 -2.22
CA ASP A 358 17.84 5.33 -2.71
C ASP A 358 18.16 6.80 -2.44
N GLN A 359 18.80 7.45 -3.42
CA GLN A 359 19.23 8.85 -3.34
C GLN A 359 18.07 9.85 -3.18
N SER A 360 16.82 9.41 -3.33
CA SER A 360 15.67 10.26 -3.03
C SER A 360 15.42 10.46 -1.53
N VAL A 361 16.04 9.64 -0.67
CA VAL A 361 15.82 9.67 0.77
C VAL A 361 16.59 10.82 1.42
N LEU A 362 15.89 11.57 2.25
CA LEU A 362 16.39 12.75 2.95
C LEU A 362 16.46 12.45 4.45
N ASP A 363 17.58 12.84 5.07
CA ASP A 363 17.77 12.76 6.51
C ASP A 363 17.10 13.95 7.20
N ILE A 364 15.79 13.85 7.42
CA ILE A 364 15.01 14.88 8.12
C ILE A 364 14.49 14.29 9.44
N PRO A 365 14.63 15.00 10.58
CA PRO A 365 14.08 14.55 11.85
C PRO A 365 12.59 14.18 11.77
N PHE A 366 12.20 13.20 12.58
CA PHE A 366 10.80 12.89 12.85
C PHE A 366 10.54 13.01 14.34
N ASN A 367 9.80 14.07 14.69
CA ASN A 367 9.38 14.37 16.04
C ASN A 367 7.94 13.90 16.24
N TRP A 368 7.62 13.42 17.44
CA TRP A 368 6.29 12.94 17.83
C TRP A 368 6.09 13.22 19.31
N ASP A 369 4.95 13.79 19.67
CA ASP A 369 4.51 13.94 21.05
C ASP A 369 3.05 13.50 21.20
N LYS A 370 2.81 12.41 21.92
CA LYS A 370 1.47 11.86 22.19
C LYS A 370 0.44 12.86 22.75
N ASP A 371 0.90 13.96 23.36
CA ASP A 371 0.04 14.97 23.98
C ASP A 371 -0.30 16.12 22.99
N LEU A 372 0.35 16.15 21.83
CA LEU A 372 0.18 17.17 20.79
C LEU A 372 -0.34 16.61 19.47
N ASP A 373 0.14 15.43 19.07
CA ASP A 373 -0.13 14.74 17.81
C ASP A 373 -1.12 13.57 17.99
#